data_AF-A0A1H1TE25-F1
#
_entry.id   AF-A0A1H1TE25-F1
#
_cell.length_a   1.000
_cell.length_b   1.000
_cell.length_c   1.000
_cell.angle_alpha   90.00
_cell.angle_beta   90.00
_cell.angle_gamma   90.00
#
_symmetry.space_group_name_H-M   'P 1'
#
loop_
_entity.id
_entity.type
_entity.pdbx_description
1 polymer ?
#
loop_
_entity_poly.entity_id
_entity_poly.type
_entity_poly.pdbx_seq_one_letter_code
_entity_poly.pdbx_strand_id
1 'polypeptide(L)'
;MRARPPELADVTGLLIRAQSGSAREVVAEVDGLLAEARRGHANDRAQWLRFVRFAAHHELGELDRADAAATEMIRLAEPLDDRTWEAFGHALRGMALLLRSRFEPAYDELARAVVLLEEIAEPGYAIGHAINAAVLALARLDLYELAVTWLERLRAVANALSDAMLATLYAYNSGWLELNWACELELIGETEAARAHYGATLAAFEAAPSGVDAIDRSYWPREVVVQAGAARAMLGAGAEVVPELRANLEAVAATERQEATIVGYLGLARAHANEGESDQALESAAQACAVGDQLPRLNVVAVRAYWEYAELLGRVHGPEPTGQAYARLTSRLVRDRWNERRARVHSFDERLSAERLRDELRRRAAAYLTDPLTGLGNRRLIEIRLPELLVESAATGHPLAVAFVDVDDFKSVNDELSHLVGDDLLRELAQEMRAALSPDDAVARFGGEEFVIVLPSRGAEQAFDVVDALRRRIEERVWNCLPHDRRIRITAGLAQSWHGATRTQLLAAADEALLRAKRQGKNRVEVRASPLAGDL
;
A
#
# COMPACT_ATOMS: atom_id res chain seq x y z
N MET A 1 9.05 23.27 7.26
CA MET A 1 8.22 22.04 7.27
C MET A 1 6.89 22.35 7.94
N ARG A 2 5.78 21.73 7.54
CA ARG A 2 4.43 21.94 8.09
C ARG A 2 4.10 20.86 9.13
N ALA A 3 3.29 21.23 10.12
CA ALA A 3 2.73 20.25 11.05
C ALA A 3 1.68 19.37 10.34
N ARG A 4 1.58 18.10 10.73
CA ARG A 4 0.56 17.18 10.19
C ARG A 4 -0.86 17.65 10.52
N PRO A 5 -1.85 17.28 9.70
CA PRO A 5 -3.26 17.43 10.04
C PRO A 5 -3.57 16.91 11.44
N PRO A 6 -4.44 17.57 12.23
CA PRO A 6 -4.78 17.16 13.60
C PRO A 6 -5.26 15.70 13.70
N GLU A 7 -5.95 15.22 12.67
CA GLU A 7 -6.47 13.85 12.56
C GLU A 7 -5.36 12.79 12.51
N LEU A 8 -4.16 13.15 12.01
CA LEU A 8 -2.99 12.28 11.99
C LEU A 8 -2.11 12.40 13.24
N ALA A 9 -2.31 13.44 14.06
CA ALA A 9 -1.54 13.63 15.29
C ALA A 9 -1.86 12.54 16.33
N ASP A 10 -3.15 12.21 16.48
CA ASP A 10 -3.65 11.09 17.30
C ASP A 10 -3.03 9.75 16.86
N VAL A 11 -3.16 9.44 15.56
CA VAL A 11 -2.56 8.24 14.93
C VAL A 11 -1.05 8.17 15.15
N THR A 12 -0.35 9.29 14.99
CA THR A 12 1.10 9.35 15.19
C THR A 12 1.47 9.08 16.65
N GLY A 13 0.69 9.60 17.61
CA GLY A 13 0.88 9.33 19.04
C GLY A 13 0.69 7.85 19.39
N LEU A 14 -0.32 7.20 18.82
CA LEU A 14 -0.55 5.76 19.00
C LEU A 14 0.59 4.92 18.42
N LEU A 15 1.09 5.28 17.23
CA LEU A 15 2.22 4.58 16.60
C LEU A 15 3.49 4.65 17.46
N ILE A 16 3.81 5.84 17.98
CA ILE A 16 4.98 6.03 18.85
C ILE A 16 4.84 5.20 20.13
N ARG A 17 3.66 5.22 20.77
CA ARG A 17 3.39 4.39 21.96
C ARG A 17 3.55 2.90 21.65
N ALA A 18 3.06 2.43 20.51
CA ALA A 18 3.22 1.03 20.10
C ALA A 18 4.71 0.64 20.02
N GLN A 19 5.52 1.50 19.38
CA GLN A 19 6.96 1.28 19.17
C GLN A 19 7.84 1.57 20.39
N SER A 20 7.27 2.14 21.46
CA SER A 20 7.98 2.52 22.69
C SER A 20 7.64 1.62 23.89
N GLY A 21 7.10 0.42 23.63
CA GLY A 21 6.84 -0.60 24.66
C GLY A 21 5.40 -0.69 25.19
N SER A 22 4.48 0.16 24.71
CA SER A 22 3.05 0.12 25.09
C SER A 22 2.17 -0.61 24.07
N ALA A 23 2.74 -1.49 23.23
CA ALA A 23 2.02 -2.13 22.12
C ALA A 23 0.72 -2.85 22.53
N ARG A 24 0.68 -3.57 23.66
CA ARG A 24 -0.54 -4.26 24.12
C ARG A 24 -1.69 -3.31 24.45
N GLU A 25 -1.38 -2.18 25.08
CA GLU A 25 -2.38 -1.15 25.42
C GLU A 25 -2.91 -0.49 24.15
N VAL A 26 -2.02 -0.21 23.20
CA VAL A 26 -2.38 0.38 21.90
C VAL A 26 -3.30 -0.55 21.10
N VAL A 27 -3.05 -1.88 21.09
CA VAL A 27 -3.97 -2.83 20.44
C VAL A 27 -5.38 -2.71 21.00
N ALA A 28 -5.53 -2.74 22.34
CA ALA A 28 -6.84 -2.66 22.97
C ALA A 28 -7.57 -1.33 22.69
N GLU A 29 -6.82 -0.22 22.69
CA GLU A 29 -7.33 1.12 22.38
C GLU A 29 -7.79 1.22 20.91
N VAL A 30 -6.96 0.75 19.98
CA VAL A 30 -7.25 0.77 18.54
C VAL A 30 -8.43 -0.13 18.18
N ASP A 31 -8.55 -1.31 18.78
CA ASP A 31 -9.70 -2.19 18.56
C ASP A 31 -11.02 -1.56 19.04
N GLY A 32 -10.98 -0.80 20.15
CA GLY A 32 -12.10 0.02 20.61
C GLY A 32 -12.50 1.09 19.60
N LEU A 33 -11.53 1.86 19.12
CA LEU A 33 -11.75 2.92 18.12
C LEU A 33 -12.28 2.36 16.78
N LEU A 34 -11.79 1.20 16.34
CA LEU A 34 -12.28 0.51 15.14
C LEU A 34 -13.70 -0.05 15.32
N ALA A 35 -14.06 -0.48 16.54
CA ALA A 35 -15.42 -0.91 16.85
C ALA A 35 -16.42 0.25 16.83
N GLU A 36 -16.01 1.42 17.34
CA GLU A 36 -16.79 2.67 17.27
C GLU A 36 -16.98 3.18 15.85
N ALA A 37 -15.98 2.99 14.99
CA ALA A 37 -15.99 3.44 13.59
C ALA A 37 -17.03 2.74 12.68
N ARG A 38 -17.93 1.90 13.23
CA ARG A 38 -18.82 0.93 12.55
C ARG A 38 -18.03 -0.12 11.76
N ARG A 39 -18.42 -1.40 11.87
CA ARG A 39 -17.72 -2.50 11.19
C ARG A 39 -17.79 -2.32 9.66
N GLY A 40 -16.62 -2.30 9.01
CA GLY A 40 -16.52 -2.36 7.54
C GLY A 40 -16.31 -1.02 6.82
N HIS A 41 -16.06 0.10 7.51
CA HIS A 41 -15.70 1.35 6.83
C HIS A 41 -14.22 1.39 6.41
N ALA A 42 -14.00 1.85 5.18
CA ALA A 42 -12.70 2.01 4.54
C ALA A 42 -12.15 3.44 4.58
N ASN A 43 -12.71 4.33 5.41
CA ASN A 43 -12.25 5.73 5.48
C ASN A 43 -10.80 5.84 5.97
N ASP A 44 -10.14 6.95 5.64
CA ASP A 44 -8.72 7.18 5.93
C ASP A 44 -8.36 6.96 7.40
N ARG A 45 -9.15 7.51 8.34
CA ARG A 45 -8.89 7.35 9.77
C ARG A 45 -8.91 5.88 10.18
N ALA A 46 -9.89 5.11 9.72
CA ALA A 46 -10.00 3.69 10.02
C ALA A 46 -8.84 2.89 9.39
N GLN A 47 -8.38 3.26 8.20
CA GLN A 47 -7.22 2.63 7.57
C GLN A 47 -5.91 2.95 8.33
N TRP A 48 -5.74 4.19 8.80
CA TRP A 48 -4.64 4.55 9.70
C TRP A 48 -4.65 3.75 11.00
N LEU A 49 -5.82 3.58 11.63
CA LEU A 49 -5.95 2.76 12.83
C LEU A 49 -5.58 1.29 12.56
N ARG A 50 -5.93 0.73 11.39
CA ARG A 50 -5.49 -0.61 10.99
C ARG A 50 -3.98 -0.72 10.81
N PHE A 51 -3.34 0.32 10.27
CA PHE A 51 -1.88 0.39 10.22
C PHE A 51 -1.26 0.43 11.63
N VAL A 52 -1.82 1.22 12.56
CA VAL A 52 -1.36 1.22 13.97
C VAL A 52 -1.54 -0.16 14.59
N ARG A 53 -2.67 -0.84 14.34
CA ARG A 53 -2.91 -2.22 14.81
C ARG A 53 -1.87 -3.20 14.25
N PHE A 54 -1.53 -3.08 12.95
CA PHE A 54 -0.45 -3.84 12.32
C PHE A 54 0.87 -3.61 13.06
N ALA A 55 1.25 -2.35 13.26
CA ALA A 55 2.52 -2.00 13.91
C ALA A 55 2.57 -2.52 15.34
N ALA A 56 1.49 -2.41 16.11
CA ALA A 56 1.45 -2.91 17.48
C ALA A 56 1.56 -4.44 17.55
N HIS A 57 0.90 -5.20 16.67
CA HIS A 57 1.07 -6.66 16.61
C HIS A 57 2.48 -7.07 16.13
N HIS A 58 3.09 -6.28 15.23
CA HIS A 58 4.48 -6.46 14.83
C HIS A 58 5.43 -6.35 16.03
N GLU A 59 5.30 -5.28 16.84
CA GLU A 59 6.12 -5.10 18.05
C GLU A 59 5.90 -6.19 19.10
N LEU A 60 4.71 -6.82 19.13
CA LEU A 60 4.42 -7.95 20.02
C LEU A 60 4.90 -9.31 19.48
N GLY A 61 5.44 -9.37 18.26
CA GLY A 61 5.79 -10.63 17.59
C GLY A 61 4.57 -11.44 17.15
N GLU A 62 3.36 -10.87 17.17
CA GLU A 62 2.10 -11.51 16.80
C GLU A 62 1.88 -11.45 15.28
N LEU A 63 2.81 -12.01 14.50
CA LEU A 63 2.90 -11.81 13.05
C LEU A 63 1.66 -12.28 12.26
N ASP A 64 0.93 -13.30 12.75
CA ASP A 64 -0.36 -13.73 12.16
C ASP A 64 -1.44 -12.65 12.27
N ARG A 65 -1.47 -11.91 13.39
CA ARG A 65 -2.44 -10.81 13.60
C ARG A 65 -2.04 -9.56 12.83
N ALA A 66 -0.74 -9.31 12.69
CA ALA A 66 -0.24 -8.26 11.81
C ALA A 66 -0.66 -8.54 10.34
N ASP A 67 -0.43 -9.75 9.83
CA ASP A 67 -0.87 -10.18 8.49
C ASP A 67 -2.40 -10.03 8.31
N ALA A 68 -3.20 -10.41 9.32
CA ALA A 68 -4.65 -10.22 9.29
C ALA A 68 -5.07 -8.74 9.22
N ALA A 69 -4.37 -7.84 9.92
CA ALA A 69 -4.64 -6.40 9.84
C ALA A 69 -4.34 -5.84 8.44
N ALA A 70 -3.20 -6.21 7.84
CA ALA A 70 -2.85 -5.82 6.47
C ALA A 70 -3.84 -6.38 5.44
N THR A 71 -4.27 -7.63 5.61
CA THR A 71 -5.29 -8.27 4.76
C THR A 71 -6.63 -7.55 4.84
N GLU A 72 -7.03 -7.08 6.02
CA GLU A 72 -8.25 -6.29 6.19
C GLU A 72 -8.17 -4.95 5.44
N MET A 73 -7.00 -4.29 5.44
CA MET A 73 -6.78 -3.05 4.68
C MET A 73 -6.98 -3.28 3.18
N ILE A 74 -6.37 -4.33 2.62
CA ILE A 74 -6.51 -4.71 1.19
C ILE A 74 -7.98 -4.96 0.85
N ARG A 75 -8.66 -5.83 1.63
CA ARG A 75 -10.05 -6.23 1.41
C ARG A 75 -11.03 -5.04 1.38
N LEU A 76 -10.72 -3.98 2.12
CA LEU A 76 -11.54 -2.77 2.19
C LEU A 76 -11.20 -1.75 1.11
N ALA A 77 -9.96 -1.72 0.64
CA ALA A 77 -9.49 -0.79 -0.38
C ALA A 77 -9.80 -1.27 -1.81
N GLU A 78 -9.62 -2.57 -2.08
CA GLU A 78 -9.76 -3.16 -3.43
C GLU A 78 -11.15 -2.91 -4.07
N PRO A 79 -12.30 -3.09 -3.38
CA PRO A 79 -13.61 -2.83 -4.00
C PRO A 79 -13.88 -1.35 -4.29
N LEU A 80 -13.11 -0.44 -3.69
CA LEU A 80 -13.22 1.00 -3.86
C LEU A 80 -12.24 1.54 -4.91
N ASP A 81 -11.40 0.68 -5.51
CA ASP A 81 -10.26 1.06 -6.35
C ASP A 81 -9.33 2.08 -5.65
N ASP A 82 -9.23 1.99 -4.32
CA ASP A 82 -8.32 2.84 -3.53
C ASP A 82 -6.90 2.26 -3.57
N ARG A 83 -6.21 2.56 -4.65
CA ARG A 83 -4.85 2.06 -4.92
C ARG A 83 -3.84 2.43 -3.85
N THR A 84 -4.05 3.56 -3.14
CA THR A 84 -3.13 3.99 -2.08
C THR A 84 -3.19 3.04 -0.89
N TRP A 85 -4.39 2.80 -0.37
CA TRP A 85 -4.57 1.90 0.77
C TRP A 85 -4.39 0.43 0.40
N GLU A 86 -4.74 0.04 -0.82
CA GLU A 86 -4.48 -1.31 -1.35
C GLU A 86 -2.96 -1.57 -1.40
N ALA A 87 -2.19 -0.65 -1.99
CA ALA A 87 -0.73 -0.77 -2.05
C ALA A 87 -0.09 -0.81 -0.66
N PHE A 88 -0.58 0.03 0.27
CA PHE A 88 -0.09 0.05 1.63
C PHE A 88 -0.34 -1.29 2.34
N GLY A 89 -1.56 -1.82 2.20
CA GLY A 89 -1.92 -3.14 2.72
C GLY A 89 -1.02 -4.25 2.18
N HIS A 90 -0.79 -4.29 0.87
CA HIS A 90 0.11 -5.26 0.24
C HIS A 90 1.57 -5.13 0.72
N ALA A 91 2.09 -3.90 0.87
CA ALA A 91 3.44 -3.68 1.40
C ALA A 91 3.60 -4.18 2.84
N LEU A 92 2.63 -3.90 3.71
CA LEU A 92 2.61 -4.37 5.10
C LEU A 92 2.45 -5.90 5.18
N ARG A 93 1.61 -6.49 4.33
CA ARG A 93 1.44 -7.94 4.26
C ARG A 93 2.71 -8.64 3.79
N GLY A 94 3.36 -8.11 2.77
CA GLY A 94 4.69 -8.55 2.33
C GLY A 94 5.70 -8.56 3.48
N MET A 95 5.74 -7.49 4.28
CA MET A 95 6.58 -7.41 5.48
C MET A 95 6.27 -8.53 6.49
N ALA A 96 5.01 -8.72 6.86
CA ALA A 96 4.61 -9.76 7.82
C ALA A 96 4.97 -11.17 7.32
N LEU A 97 4.81 -11.43 6.02
CA LEU A 97 5.18 -12.71 5.40
C LEU A 97 6.69 -12.94 5.43
N LEU A 98 7.51 -11.92 5.16
CA LEU A 98 8.98 -12.03 5.24
C LEU A 98 9.46 -12.36 6.65
N LEU A 99 8.89 -11.70 7.67
CA LEU A 99 9.22 -11.98 9.07
C LEU A 99 8.86 -13.41 9.49
N ARG A 100 7.87 -14.01 8.82
CA ARG A 100 7.48 -15.42 8.96
C ARG A 100 8.24 -16.37 8.02
N SER A 101 9.27 -15.89 7.33
CA SER A 101 10.05 -16.62 6.33
C SER A 101 9.22 -17.20 5.17
N ARG A 102 8.12 -16.53 4.80
CA ARG A 102 7.25 -16.87 3.67
C ARG A 102 7.61 -16.01 2.46
N PHE A 103 8.78 -16.26 1.87
CA PHE A 103 9.35 -15.44 0.79
C PHE A 103 8.50 -15.43 -0.49
N GLU A 104 8.08 -16.62 -0.96
CA GLU A 104 7.32 -16.75 -2.21
C GLU A 104 6.03 -15.90 -2.21
N PRO A 105 5.11 -16.00 -1.23
CA PRO A 105 3.97 -15.09 -1.15
C PRO A 105 4.37 -13.63 -0.94
N ALA A 106 5.42 -13.34 -0.19
CA ALA A 106 5.84 -11.97 0.07
C ALA A 106 6.25 -11.23 -1.20
N TYR A 107 6.95 -11.90 -2.11
CA TYR A 107 7.31 -11.31 -3.40
C TYR A 107 6.08 -10.96 -4.25
N ASP A 108 5.01 -11.77 -4.22
CA ASP A 108 3.78 -11.47 -4.96
C ASP A 108 3.07 -10.24 -4.39
N GLU A 109 2.97 -10.15 -3.05
CA GLU A 109 2.41 -8.97 -2.38
C GLU A 109 3.23 -7.71 -2.66
N LEU A 110 4.57 -7.81 -2.65
CA LEU A 110 5.43 -6.67 -2.93
C LEU A 110 5.39 -6.25 -4.40
N ALA A 111 5.31 -7.20 -5.34
CA ALA A 111 5.11 -6.87 -6.75
C ALA A 111 3.80 -6.11 -6.94
N ARG A 112 2.70 -6.55 -6.31
CA ARG A 112 1.41 -5.86 -6.34
C ARG A 112 1.49 -4.45 -5.74
N ALA A 113 2.13 -4.30 -4.58
CA ALA A 113 2.33 -3.00 -3.95
C ALA A 113 3.10 -2.03 -4.86
N VAL A 114 4.21 -2.48 -5.46
CA VAL A 114 5.04 -1.67 -6.37
C VAL A 114 4.23 -1.22 -7.59
N VAL A 115 3.51 -2.12 -8.26
CA VAL A 115 2.68 -1.79 -9.44
C VAL A 115 1.59 -0.78 -9.11
N LEU A 116 0.90 -0.97 -7.98
CA LEU A 116 -0.13 -0.02 -7.55
C LEU A 116 0.48 1.35 -7.26
N LEU A 117 1.62 1.39 -6.56
CA LEU A 117 2.31 2.64 -6.25
C LEU A 117 2.80 3.35 -7.52
N GLU A 118 3.27 2.64 -8.55
CA GLU A 118 3.74 3.23 -9.84
C GLU A 118 2.71 4.18 -10.46
N GLU A 119 1.42 3.89 -10.27
CA GLU A 119 0.31 4.61 -10.91
C GLU A 119 -0.17 5.83 -10.12
N ILE A 120 0.27 6.00 -8.87
CA ILE A 120 -0.23 7.08 -8.00
C ILE A 120 0.63 8.34 -8.15
N ALA A 121 0.15 9.32 -8.94
CA ALA A 121 0.91 10.54 -9.21
C ALA A 121 0.91 11.56 -8.06
N GLU A 122 -0.21 11.69 -7.35
CA GLU A 122 -0.40 12.74 -6.35
C GLU A 122 0.31 12.42 -5.02
N PRO A 123 1.03 13.36 -4.41
CA PRO A 123 1.66 13.14 -3.11
C PRO A 123 0.62 13.12 -1.99
N GLY A 124 0.76 12.16 -1.07
CA GLY A 124 -0.13 12.02 0.08
C GLY A 124 0.54 11.29 1.24
N TYR A 125 0.03 11.50 2.46
CA TYR A 125 0.61 10.90 3.67
C TYR A 125 0.59 9.37 3.60
N ALA A 126 -0.54 8.77 3.22
CA ALA A 126 -0.67 7.31 3.14
C ALA A 126 0.30 6.71 2.10
N ILE A 127 0.50 7.37 0.96
CA ILE A 127 1.47 6.97 -0.07
C ILE A 127 2.89 6.99 0.49
N GLY A 128 3.28 8.05 1.22
CA GLY A 128 4.59 8.13 1.84
C GLY A 128 4.87 6.95 2.78
N HIS A 129 3.88 6.56 3.60
CA HIS A 129 4.02 5.39 4.48
C HIS A 129 3.95 4.06 3.73
N ALA A 130 3.16 3.96 2.66
CA ALA A 130 3.11 2.79 1.79
C ALA A 130 4.45 2.54 1.10
N ILE A 131 5.06 3.59 0.55
CA ILE A 131 6.42 3.55 -0.02
C ILE A 131 7.41 3.12 1.05
N ASN A 132 7.35 3.70 2.25
CA ASN A 132 8.23 3.35 3.35
C ASN A 132 8.14 1.86 3.73
N ALA A 133 6.91 1.32 3.84
CA ALA A 133 6.69 -0.09 4.10
C ALA A 133 7.25 -0.99 2.98
N ALA A 134 7.05 -0.61 1.72
CA ALA A 134 7.58 -1.34 0.57
C ALA A 134 9.11 -1.34 0.57
N VAL A 135 9.75 -0.18 0.81
CA VAL A 135 11.22 -0.04 0.92
C VAL A 135 11.78 -0.99 1.98
N LEU A 136 11.20 -0.98 3.20
CA LEU A 136 11.67 -1.82 4.30
C LEU A 136 11.54 -3.33 3.98
N ALA A 137 10.53 -3.71 3.20
CA ALA A 137 10.30 -5.10 2.81
C ALA A 137 11.24 -5.52 1.66
N LEU A 138 11.43 -4.67 0.66
CA LEU A 138 12.40 -4.88 -0.44
C LEU A 138 13.83 -4.98 0.10
N ALA A 139 14.18 -4.17 1.09
CA ALA A 139 15.50 -4.22 1.73
C ALA A 139 15.75 -5.55 2.44
N ARG A 140 14.74 -6.16 3.07
CA ARG A 140 14.83 -7.49 3.69
C ARG A 140 15.01 -8.63 2.68
N LEU A 141 14.75 -8.35 1.40
CA LEU A 141 15.03 -9.26 0.28
C LEU A 141 16.38 -8.96 -0.40
N ASP A 142 17.16 -8.01 0.15
CA ASP A 142 18.40 -7.48 -0.41
C ASP A 142 18.22 -6.82 -1.80
N LEU A 143 17.01 -6.33 -2.12
CA LEU A 143 16.67 -5.68 -3.40
C LEU A 143 17.02 -4.18 -3.38
N TYR A 144 18.27 -3.86 -3.08
CA TYR A 144 18.77 -2.49 -2.85
C TYR A 144 18.49 -1.52 -3.99
N GLU A 145 18.70 -1.90 -5.25
CA GLU A 145 18.53 -1.01 -6.41
C GLU A 145 17.09 -0.49 -6.51
N LEU A 146 16.13 -1.39 -6.25
CA LEU A 146 14.72 -1.04 -6.25
C LEU A 146 14.35 -0.23 -5.00
N ALA A 147 14.83 -0.62 -3.83
CA ALA A 147 14.55 0.07 -2.56
C ALA A 147 15.07 1.52 -2.58
N VAL A 148 16.27 1.79 -3.12
CA VAL A 148 16.82 3.16 -3.26
C VAL A 148 15.95 4.00 -4.20
N THR A 149 15.50 3.43 -5.32
CA THR A 149 14.60 4.13 -6.27
C THR A 149 13.30 4.58 -5.58
N TRP A 150 12.74 3.74 -4.71
CA TRP A 150 11.53 4.08 -3.94
C TRP A 150 11.79 5.07 -2.80
N LEU A 151 12.96 5.03 -2.16
CA LEU A 151 13.37 6.05 -1.18
C LEU A 151 13.44 7.45 -1.80
N GLU A 152 13.94 7.56 -3.04
CA GLU A 152 13.95 8.82 -3.76
C GLU A 152 12.54 9.36 -4.02
N ARG A 153 11.59 8.46 -4.30
CA ARG A 153 10.17 8.84 -4.38
C ARG A 153 9.59 9.25 -3.02
N LEU A 154 9.97 8.59 -1.93
CA LEU A 154 9.60 9.00 -0.57
C LEU A 154 10.11 10.42 -0.26
N ARG A 155 11.36 10.74 -0.64
CA ARG A 155 11.93 12.08 -0.52
C ARG A 155 11.10 13.11 -1.28
N ALA A 156 10.70 12.81 -2.51
CA ALA A 156 9.86 13.69 -3.30
C ALA A 156 8.49 13.95 -2.64
N VAL A 157 7.85 12.91 -2.10
CA VAL A 157 6.59 13.04 -1.33
C VAL A 157 6.78 13.87 -0.07
N ALA A 158 7.85 13.63 0.70
CA ALA A 158 8.16 14.39 1.91
C ALA A 158 8.34 15.88 1.62
N ASN A 159 9.05 16.21 0.53
CA ASN A 159 9.27 17.59 0.08
C ASN A 159 7.95 18.25 -0.37
N ALA A 160 7.14 17.55 -1.17
CA ALA A 160 5.85 18.05 -1.65
C ALA A 160 4.88 18.37 -0.51
N LEU A 161 4.84 17.52 0.52
CA LEU A 161 4.03 17.74 1.72
C LEU A 161 4.69 18.66 2.76
N SER A 162 5.98 18.96 2.59
CA SER A 162 6.82 19.61 3.60
C SER A 162 6.73 18.92 4.98
N ASP A 163 6.66 17.58 5.02
CA ASP A 163 6.42 16.78 6.24
C ASP A 163 7.74 16.31 6.89
N ALA A 164 7.97 16.72 8.14
CA ALA A 164 9.20 16.41 8.87
C ALA A 164 9.38 14.91 9.14
N MET A 165 8.30 14.22 9.48
CA MET A 165 8.32 12.80 9.80
C MET A 165 8.70 11.95 8.57
N LEU A 166 8.07 12.20 7.40
CA LEU A 166 8.44 11.48 6.16
C LEU A 166 9.89 11.76 5.73
N ALA A 167 10.38 12.98 5.93
CA ALA A 167 11.78 13.30 5.64
C ALA A 167 12.75 12.58 6.59
N THR A 168 12.41 12.46 7.89
CA THR A 168 13.21 11.66 8.82
C THR A 168 13.17 10.17 8.48
N LEU A 169 12.01 9.62 8.10
CA LEU A 169 11.91 8.23 7.64
C LEU A 169 12.78 7.98 6.41
N TYR A 170 12.78 8.89 5.44
CA TYR A 170 13.69 8.84 4.30
C TYR A 170 15.16 8.84 4.75
N ALA A 171 15.57 9.82 5.56
CA ALA A 171 16.98 9.97 5.97
C ALA A 171 17.49 8.73 6.72
N TYR A 172 16.71 8.22 7.67
CA TYR A 172 17.03 7.01 8.42
C TYR A 172 17.13 5.78 7.52
N ASN A 173 16.09 5.50 6.72
CA ASN A 173 16.06 4.30 5.90
C ASN A 173 17.06 4.34 4.75
N SER A 174 17.30 5.51 4.16
CA SER A 174 18.36 5.69 3.15
C SER A 174 19.73 5.48 3.76
N GLY A 175 20.03 6.11 4.90
CA GLY A 175 21.31 5.93 5.58
C GLY A 175 21.61 4.46 5.90
N TRP A 176 20.63 3.74 6.49
CA TRP A 176 20.75 2.32 6.79
C TRP A 176 20.91 1.46 5.52
N LEU A 177 20.06 1.67 4.50
CA LEU A 177 20.06 0.86 3.28
C LEU A 177 21.38 1.01 2.51
N GLU A 178 21.82 2.26 2.30
CA GLU A 178 23.05 2.60 1.58
C GLU A 178 24.28 2.03 2.29
N LEU A 179 24.31 2.07 3.63
CA LEU A 179 25.42 1.51 4.42
C LEU A 179 25.49 -0.01 4.29
N ASN A 180 24.35 -0.70 4.37
CA ASN A 180 24.30 -2.15 4.18
C ASN A 180 24.70 -2.57 2.77
N TRP A 181 24.25 -1.81 1.76
CA TRP A 181 24.64 -2.05 0.37
C TRP A 181 26.15 -1.85 0.17
N ALA A 182 26.71 -0.78 0.73
CA ALA A 182 28.16 -0.54 0.71
C ALA A 182 28.94 -1.70 1.35
N CYS A 183 28.46 -2.23 2.48
CA CYS A 183 29.07 -3.39 3.14
C CYS A 183 29.07 -4.64 2.24
N GLU A 184 27.99 -4.90 1.48
CA GLU A 184 27.95 -6.00 0.50
C GLU A 184 28.96 -5.78 -0.64
N LEU A 185 29.05 -4.56 -1.17
CA LEU A 185 29.95 -4.22 -2.27
C LEU A 185 31.42 -4.38 -1.87
N GLU A 186 31.81 -3.95 -0.67
CA GLU A 186 33.19 -4.15 -0.20
C GLU A 186 33.54 -5.64 -0.06
N LEU A 187 32.59 -6.48 0.35
CA LEU A 187 32.80 -7.92 0.52
C LEU A 187 33.09 -8.63 -0.81
N ILE A 188 32.57 -8.12 -1.93
CA ILE A 188 32.86 -8.64 -3.28
C ILE A 188 34.02 -7.91 -3.99
N GLY A 189 34.64 -6.92 -3.34
CA GLY A 189 35.78 -6.17 -3.85
C GLY A 189 35.42 -4.91 -4.68
N GLU A 190 34.16 -4.52 -4.73
CA GLU A 190 33.68 -3.32 -5.44
C GLU A 190 33.83 -2.06 -4.56
N THR A 191 35.06 -1.77 -4.16
CA THR A 191 35.38 -0.72 -3.16
C THR A 191 35.05 0.70 -3.61
N GLU A 192 35.19 1.03 -4.90
CA GLU A 192 34.83 2.36 -5.41
C GLU A 192 33.32 2.60 -5.33
N ALA A 193 32.52 1.60 -5.74
CA ALA A 193 31.07 1.64 -5.61
C ALA A 193 30.65 1.72 -4.14
N ALA A 194 31.25 0.91 -3.26
CA ALA A 194 30.97 0.97 -1.83
C ALA A 194 31.22 2.36 -1.22
N ARG A 195 32.32 3.03 -1.60
CA ARG A 195 32.61 4.40 -1.15
C ARG A 195 31.53 5.40 -1.58
N ALA A 196 30.97 5.26 -2.78
CA ALA A 196 29.86 6.12 -3.22
C ALA A 196 28.62 5.95 -2.31
N HIS A 197 28.29 4.71 -1.95
CA HIS A 197 27.17 4.40 -1.06
C HIS A 197 27.41 4.88 0.39
N TYR A 198 28.63 4.75 0.93
CA TYR A 198 28.96 5.37 2.22
C TYR A 198 28.83 6.91 2.19
N GLY A 199 29.18 7.54 1.07
CA GLY A 199 28.92 8.98 0.87
C GLY A 199 27.43 9.31 0.84
N ALA A 200 26.62 8.48 0.18
CA ALA A 200 25.16 8.63 0.14
C ALA A 200 24.53 8.48 1.54
N THR A 201 25.03 7.55 2.37
CA THR A 201 24.64 7.43 3.79
C THR A 201 24.81 8.75 4.54
N LEU A 202 25.96 9.41 4.40
CA LEU A 202 26.21 10.69 5.06
C LEU A 202 25.30 11.80 4.54
N ALA A 203 25.14 11.90 3.22
CA ALA A 203 24.27 12.90 2.60
C ALA A 203 22.81 12.77 3.04
N ALA A 204 22.32 11.53 3.22
CA ALA A 204 20.97 11.28 3.71
C ALA A 204 20.77 11.82 5.13
N PHE A 205 21.76 11.66 6.01
CA PHE A 205 21.71 12.14 7.38
C PHE A 205 21.88 13.66 7.51
N GLU A 206 22.76 14.26 6.71
CA GLU A 206 22.91 15.73 6.67
C GLU A 206 21.63 16.42 6.19
N ALA A 207 20.86 15.77 5.32
CA ALA A 207 19.57 16.26 4.85
C ALA A 207 18.41 16.03 5.85
N ALA A 208 18.65 15.33 6.97
CA ALA A 208 17.61 15.05 7.94
C ALA A 208 17.15 16.35 8.67
N PRO A 209 15.84 16.57 8.85
CA PRO A 209 15.36 17.75 9.58
C PRO A 209 15.82 17.74 11.05
N SER A 210 16.36 18.86 11.54
CA SER A 210 16.65 19.07 12.95
C SER A 210 15.36 19.24 13.78
N GLY A 211 15.25 18.57 14.94
CA GLY A 211 14.25 18.90 15.96
C GLY A 211 12.85 18.28 15.79
N VAL A 212 12.74 17.04 15.30
CA VAL A 212 11.45 16.31 15.37
C VAL A 212 11.28 15.70 16.76
N ASP A 213 10.75 16.50 17.70
CA ASP A 213 10.53 16.16 19.14
C ASP A 213 9.84 14.79 19.39
N ALA A 214 9.05 14.31 18.43
CA ALA A 214 8.34 13.04 18.52
C ALA A 214 9.24 11.81 18.25
N ILE A 215 10.33 11.98 17.50
CA ILE A 215 11.34 10.94 17.19
C ILE A 215 12.50 11.02 18.19
N ASP A 216 12.73 12.21 18.75
CA ASP A 216 13.81 12.58 19.68
C ASP A 216 13.80 11.82 21.03
N ARG A 217 12.77 11.00 21.29
CA ARG A 217 12.66 10.15 22.49
C ARG A 217 12.78 8.65 22.23
N SER A 218 13.02 8.23 20.99
CA SER A 218 13.27 6.83 20.61
C SER A 218 14.76 6.56 20.40
N TYR A 219 15.19 5.31 20.27
CA TYR A 219 16.57 4.91 19.98
C TYR A 219 17.06 5.33 18.57
N TRP A 220 16.15 5.77 17.68
CA TRP A 220 16.43 6.03 16.26
C TRP A 220 17.48 7.13 16.03
N PRO A 221 17.46 8.28 16.73
CA PRO A 221 18.49 9.32 16.53
C PRO A 221 19.90 8.81 16.87
N ARG A 222 20.03 7.93 17.87
CA ARG A 222 21.33 7.37 18.25
C ARG A 222 21.85 6.37 17.22
N GLU A 223 20.95 5.55 16.66
CA GLU A 223 21.28 4.63 15.57
C GLU A 223 21.78 5.38 14.32
N VAL A 224 21.14 6.51 13.97
CA VAL A 224 21.60 7.38 12.88
C VAL A 224 23.03 7.86 13.11
N VAL A 225 23.33 8.36 14.31
CA VAL A 225 24.69 8.85 14.64
C VAL A 225 25.72 7.72 14.55
N VAL A 226 25.37 6.51 15.01
CA VAL A 226 26.23 5.33 14.88
C VAL A 226 26.49 5.00 13.41
N GLN A 227 25.45 4.96 12.57
CA GLN A 227 25.58 4.69 11.13
C GLN A 227 26.43 5.76 10.42
N ALA A 228 26.23 7.04 10.74
CA ALA A 228 27.00 8.15 10.18
C ALA A 228 28.48 8.11 10.60
N GLY A 229 28.76 7.80 11.86
CA GLY A 229 30.13 7.63 12.35
C GLY A 229 30.83 6.44 11.71
N ALA A 230 30.13 5.31 11.53
CA ALA A 230 30.67 4.15 10.85
C ALA A 230 30.99 4.44 9.37
N ALA A 231 30.07 5.10 8.64
CA ALA A 231 30.30 5.51 7.25
C ALA A 231 31.51 6.45 7.11
N ARG A 232 31.69 7.41 8.03
CA ARG A 232 32.90 8.27 8.07
C ARG A 232 34.18 7.43 8.25
N ALA A 233 34.17 6.47 9.18
CA ALA A 233 35.32 5.59 9.39
C ALA A 233 35.65 4.76 8.14
N MET A 234 34.62 4.20 7.48
CA MET A 234 34.76 3.46 6.22
C MET A 234 35.30 4.33 5.06
N LEU A 235 35.03 5.63 5.09
CA LEU A 235 35.58 6.59 4.12
C LEU A 235 37.02 7.05 4.43
N GLY A 236 37.53 6.75 5.63
CA GLY A 236 38.92 6.99 6.04
C GLY A 236 39.09 7.80 7.34
N ALA A 237 38.00 8.18 8.01
CA ALA A 237 38.08 8.89 9.30
C ALA A 237 38.72 8.01 10.39
N GLY A 238 39.51 8.59 11.27
CA GLY A 238 40.27 7.89 12.30
C GLY A 238 39.83 8.26 13.71
N ALA A 239 40.74 8.78 14.53
CA ALA A 239 40.51 9.04 15.95
C ALA A 239 39.37 10.04 16.22
N GLU A 240 39.06 10.93 15.27
CA GLU A 240 38.08 12.00 15.44
C GLU A 240 36.63 11.51 15.57
N VAL A 241 36.29 10.34 15.01
CA VAL A 241 34.92 9.80 15.09
C VAL A 241 34.69 8.91 16.31
N VAL A 242 35.76 8.42 16.95
CA VAL A 242 35.68 7.43 18.04
C VAL A 242 34.88 7.91 19.26
N PRO A 243 35.06 9.14 19.78
CA PRO A 243 34.34 9.58 20.98
C PRO A 243 32.81 9.63 20.77
N GLU A 244 32.37 10.17 19.64
CA GLU A 244 30.94 10.28 19.29
C GLU A 244 30.32 8.90 19.04
N LEU A 245 31.04 8.04 18.31
CA LEU A 245 30.58 6.69 18.00
C LEU A 245 30.41 5.87 19.28
N ARG A 246 31.39 5.90 20.20
CA ARG A 246 31.34 5.16 21.48
C ARG A 246 30.18 5.62 22.35
N ALA A 247 30.00 6.93 22.51
CA ALA A 247 28.95 7.50 23.35
C ALA A 247 27.53 7.09 22.89
N ASN A 248 27.32 6.96 21.59
CA ASN A 248 26.03 6.52 21.04
C ASN A 248 25.89 5.00 20.97
N LEU A 249 26.99 4.28 20.71
CA LEU A 249 26.99 2.82 20.62
C LEU A 249 26.58 2.15 21.92
N GLU A 250 27.06 2.63 23.08
CA GLU A 250 26.67 2.08 24.39
C GLU A 250 25.14 2.12 24.58
N ALA A 251 24.52 3.21 24.15
CA ALA A 251 23.09 3.38 24.21
C ALA A 251 22.33 2.50 23.21
N VAL A 252 22.84 2.34 21.99
CA VAL A 252 22.23 1.48 20.96
C VAL A 252 22.36 0.01 21.35
N ALA A 253 23.51 -0.40 21.89
CA ALA A 253 23.78 -1.76 22.36
C ALA A 253 22.90 -2.18 23.55
N ALA A 254 22.42 -1.22 24.35
CA ALA A 254 21.46 -1.49 25.41
C ALA A 254 20.02 -1.78 24.90
N THR A 255 19.80 -1.70 23.58
CA THR A 255 18.52 -2.01 22.93
C THR A 255 18.60 -3.33 22.16
N GLU A 256 17.48 -3.85 21.66
CA GLU A 256 17.43 -5.05 20.81
C GLU A 256 17.87 -4.78 19.34
N ARG A 257 18.53 -3.65 19.06
CA ARG A 257 19.03 -3.28 17.73
C ARG A 257 20.43 -3.85 17.47
N GLN A 258 20.49 -5.17 17.29
CA GLN A 258 21.75 -5.90 17.08
C GLN A 258 22.50 -5.45 15.82
N GLU A 259 21.80 -5.17 14.71
CA GLU A 259 22.46 -4.76 13.45
C GLU A 259 23.20 -3.43 13.59
N ALA A 260 22.57 -2.42 14.18
CA ALA A 260 23.17 -1.12 14.44
C ALA A 260 24.39 -1.21 15.37
N THR A 261 24.31 -2.11 16.35
CA THR A 261 25.41 -2.40 17.27
C THR A 261 26.61 -2.98 16.51
N ILE A 262 26.39 -3.93 15.60
CA ILE A 262 27.46 -4.49 14.73
C ILE A 262 28.09 -3.39 13.87
N VAL A 263 27.27 -2.53 13.25
CA VAL A 263 27.75 -1.39 12.44
C VAL A 263 28.61 -0.44 13.26
N GLY A 264 28.22 -0.14 14.51
CA GLY A 264 29.01 0.71 15.40
C GLY A 264 30.36 0.11 15.76
N TYR A 265 30.41 -1.18 16.10
CA TYR A 265 31.69 -1.86 16.36
C TYR A 265 32.57 -1.97 15.11
N LEU A 266 31.97 -2.20 13.94
CA LEU A 266 32.68 -2.12 12.64
C LEU A 266 33.27 -0.73 12.41
N GLY A 267 32.52 0.33 12.71
CA GLY A 267 32.99 1.71 12.64
C GLY A 267 34.18 1.97 13.57
N LEU A 268 34.12 1.52 14.83
CA LEU A 268 35.24 1.61 15.77
C LEU A 268 36.46 0.84 15.26
N ALA A 269 36.26 -0.40 14.79
CA ALA A 269 37.34 -1.23 14.27
C ALA A 269 38.07 -0.53 13.12
N ARG A 270 37.30 0.04 12.18
CA ARG A 270 37.85 0.73 11.02
C ARG A 270 38.53 2.05 11.41
N ALA A 271 37.97 2.83 12.32
CA ALA A 271 38.56 4.07 12.81
C ALA A 271 39.93 3.82 13.46
N HIS A 272 40.03 2.86 14.39
CA HIS A 272 41.30 2.47 15.01
C HIS A 272 42.29 1.92 13.96
N ALA A 273 41.82 1.12 13.00
CA ALA A 273 42.67 0.61 11.93
C ALA A 273 43.25 1.71 11.03
N ASN A 274 42.49 2.77 10.76
CA ASN A 274 42.95 3.93 9.98
C ASN A 274 44.09 4.70 10.70
N GLU A 275 44.10 4.68 12.04
CA GLU A 275 45.16 5.25 12.89
C GLU A 275 46.34 4.29 13.12
N GLY A 276 46.24 3.04 12.67
CA GLY A 276 47.25 2.00 12.92
C GLY A 276 47.18 1.35 14.30
N GLU A 277 46.14 1.64 15.09
CA GLU A 277 45.88 1.08 16.42
C GLU A 277 45.32 -0.35 16.32
N SER A 278 46.21 -1.29 15.98
CA SER A 278 45.80 -2.63 15.54
C SER A 278 45.14 -3.47 16.65
N ASP A 279 45.55 -3.31 17.90
CA ASP A 279 44.97 -4.05 19.04
C ASP A 279 43.53 -3.60 19.31
N GLN A 280 43.29 -2.29 19.34
CA GLN A 280 41.95 -1.70 19.53
C GLN A 280 41.03 -1.98 18.33
N ALA A 281 41.58 -1.98 17.12
CA ALA A 281 40.86 -2.36 15.92
C ALA A 281 40.37 -3.82 16.00
N LEU A 282 41.26 -4.73 16.41
CA LEU A 282 40.96 -6.15 16.55
C LEU A 282 39.94 -6.41 17.66
N GLU A 283 40.06 -5.73 18.81
CA GLU A 283 39.09 -5.80 19.91
C GLU A 283 37.69 -5.37 19.46
N SER A 284 37.59 -4.24 18.74
CA SER A 284 36.32 -3.73 18.24
C SER A 284 35.69 -4.67 17.20
N ALA A 285 36.50 -5.25 16.29
CA ALA A 285 36.02 -6.24 15.33
C ALA A 285 35.55 -7.54 15.99
N ALA A 286 36.24 -7.97 17.07
CA ALA A 286 35.81 -9.12 17.86
C ALA A 286 34.46 -8.88 18.55
N GLN A 287 34.23 -7.67 19.07
CA GLN A 287 32.93 -7.28 19.64
C GLN A 287 31.81 -7.32 18.60
N ALA A 288 32.07 -6.86 17.37
CA ALA A 288 31.12 -6.97 16.26
C ALA A 288 30.76 -8.44 15.98
N CYS A 289 31.76 -9.33 15.94
CA CYS A 289 31.54 -10.78 15.75
C CYS A 289 30.72 -11.39 16.89
N ALA A 290 31.01 -11.02 18.14
CA ALA A 290 30.30 -11.53 19.32
C ALA A 290 28.81 -11.15 19.34
N VAL A 291 28.45 -9.99 18.80
CA VAL A 291 27.04 -9.62 18.57
C VAL A 291 26.45 -10.42 17.42
N GLY A 292 27.22 -10.62 16.34
CA GLY A 292 26.84 -11.46 15.21
C GLY A 292 26.52 -12.91 15.60
N ASP A 293 27.27 -13.49 16.53
CA ASP A 293 27.06 -14.86 17.06
C ASP A 293 25.70 -15.04 17.76
N GLN A 294 25.07 -13.94 18.19
CA GLN A 294 23.77 -13.95 18.86
C GLN A 294 22.61 -13.85 17.87
N LEU A 295 22.88 -13.57 16.59
CA LEU A 295 21.83 -13.43 15.59
C LEU A 295 21.23 -14.79 15.21
N PRO A 296 19.90 -14.90 15.10
CA PRO A 296 19.26 -16.14 14.64
C PRO A 296 19.58 -16.44 13.16
N ARG A 297 19.99 -15.44 12.38
CA ARG A 297 20.44 -15.56 10.99
C ARG A 297 21.55 -14.54 10.71
N LEU A 298 22.58 -14.97 9.97
CA LEU A 298 23.64 -14.08 9.51
C LEU A 298 23.11 -13.09 8.47
N ASN A 299 23.25 -11.80 8.75
CA ASN A 299 23.00 -10.71 7.81
C ASN A 299 24.33 -10.18 7.21
N VAL A 300 24.25 -9.22 6.29
CA VAL A 300 25.45 -8.67 5.63
C VAL A 300 26.43 -8.08 6.63
N VAL A 301 25.98 -7.27 7.59
CA VAL A 301 26.88 -6.56 8.51
C VAL A 301 27.60 -7.51 9.45
N ALA A 302 26.97 -8.63 9.86
CA ALA A 302 27.64 -9.68 10.60
C ALA A 302 28.73 -10.37 9.76
N VAL A 303 28.42 -10.72 8.50
CA VAL A 303 29.42 -11.28 7.58
C VAL A 303 30.58 -10.29 7.35
N ARG A 304 30.27 -8.99 7.26
CA ARG A 304 31.28 -7.92 7.19
C ARG A 304 32.17 -7.88 8.42
N ALA A 305 31.61 -8.04 9.63
CA ALA A 305 32.37 -8.12 10.87
C ALA A 305 33.35 -9.28 10.90
N TYR A 306 32.93 -10.50 10.52
CA TYR A 306 33.85 -11.64 10.48
C TYR A 306 34.95 -11.47 9.42
N TRP A 307 34.62 -10.88 8.27
CA TRP A 307 35.62 -10.57 7.25
C TRP A 307 36.63 -9.53 7.76
N GLU A 308 36.16 -8.46 8.40
CA GLU A 308 37.01 -7.41 8.97
C GLU A 308 37.96 -7.97 10.02
N TYR A 309 37.42 -8.80 10.92
CA TYR A 309 38.19 -9.47 11.96
C TYR A 309 39.28 -10.38 11.38
N ALA A 310 38.95 -11.18 10.36
CA ALA A 310 39.92 -12.06 9.71
C ALA A 310 41.05 -11.28 9.00
N GLU A 311 40.72 -10.17 8.33
CA GLU A 311 41.71 -9.30 7.69
C GLU A 311 42.63 -8.64 8.72
N LEU A 312 42.09 -8.14 9.83
CA LEU A 312 42.88 -7.54 10.91
C LEU A 312 43.80 -8.58 11.58
N LEU A 313 43.32 -9.80 11.85
CA LEU A 313 44.15 -10.88 12.37
C LEU A 313 45.33 -11.18 11.45
N GLY A 314 45.11 -11.22 10.13
CA GLY A 314 46.16 -11.44 9.15
C GLY A 314 47.22 -10.34 9.13
N ARG A 315 46.82 -9.08 9.38
CA ARG A 315 47.75 -7.94 9.51
C ARG A 315 48.58 -8.00 10.79
N VAL A 316 47.95 -8.35 11.91
CA VAL A 316 48.61 -8.36 13.24
C VAL A 316 49.50 -9.58 13.43
N HIS A 317 49.03 -10.77 13.08
CA HIS A 317 49.73 -12.03 13.36
C HIS A 317 50.43 -12.63 12.14
N GLY A 318 50.29 -12.01 10.97
CA GLY A 318 50.83 -12.52 9.72
C GLY A 318 49.97 -13.63 9.09
N PRO A 319 50.41 -14.20 7.96
CA PRO A 319 49.64 -15.17 7.19
C PRO A 319 49.55 -16.54 7.90
N GLU A 320 48.59 -16.69 8.82
CA GLU A 320 48.28 -17.99 9.42
C GLU A 320 47.40 -18.85 8.49
N PRO A 321 47.71 -20.14 8.26
CA PRO A 321 46.91 -21.02 7.41
C PRO A 321 45.42 -21.09 7.80
N THR A 322 45.13 -21.01 9.10
CA THR A 322 43.78 -20.99 9.67
C THR A 322 43.05 -19.70 9.28
N GLY A 323 43.67 -18.52 9.51
CA GLY A 323 43.10 -17.23 9.12
C GLY A 323 42.86 -17.12 7.61
N GLN A 324 43.77 -17.64 6.79
CA GLN A 324 43.58 -17.70 5.34
C GLN A 324 42.45 -18.64 4.91
N ALA A 325 42.29 -19.79 5.61
CA ALA A 325 41.19 -20.70 5.33
C ALA A 325 39.84 -20.07 5.66
N TYR A 326 39.74 -19.34 6.79
CA TYR A 326 38.56 -18.55 7.13
C TYR A 326 38.31 -17.46 6.10
N ALA A 327 39.28 -16.62 5.77
CA ALA A 327 39.12 -15.56 4.76
C ALA A 327 38.63 -16.10 3.41
N ARG A 328 39.14 -17.26 2.95
CA ARG A 328 38.67 -17.94 1.74
C ARG A 328 37.23 -18.44 1.88
N LEU A 329 36.86 -19.01 3.02
CA LEU A 329 35.48 -19.46 3.30
C LEU A 329 34.52 -18.27 3.31
N THR A 330 34.84 -17.19 4.02
CA THR A 330 34.01 -15.97 4.10
C THR A 330 33.84 -15.36 2.71
N SER A 331 34.92 -15.24 1.94
CA SER A 331 34.87 -14.74 0.56
C SER A 331 33.97 -15.59 -0.34
N ARG A 332 33.97 -16.91 -0.17
CA ARG A 332 33.09 -17.82 -0.93
C ARG A 332 31.63 -17.66 -0.50
N LEU A 333 31.35 -17.63 0.81
CA LEU A 333 30.01 -17.43 1.34
C LEU A 333 29.40 -16.09 0.91
N VAL A 334 30.19 -15.02 0.91
CA VAL A 334 29.79 -13.72 0.37
C VAL A 334 29.42 -13.83 -1.10
N ARG A 335 30.28 -14.47 -1.91
CA ARG A 335 30.04 -14.59 -3.35
C ARG A 335 28.79 -15.42 -3.65
N ASP A 336 28.58 -16.49 -2.91
CA ASP A 336 27.40 -17.33 -3.02
C ASP A 336 26.14 -16.53 -2.61
N ARG A 337 26.18 -15.78 -1.50
CA ARG A 337 25.11 -14.85 -1.10
C ARG A 337 24.82 -13.78 -2.17
N TRP A 338 25.87 -13.21 -2.78
CA TRP A 338 25.71 -12.24 -3.87
C TRP A 338 25.04 -12.87 -5.10
N ASN A 339 25.41 -14.11 -5.44
CA ASN A 339 24.75 -14.83 -6.53
C ASN A 339 23.28 -15.14 -6.22
N GLU A 340 22.96 -15.56 -4.98
CA GLU A 340 21.59 -15.75 -4.53
C GLU A 340 20.79 -14.45 -4.59
N ARG A 341 21.38 -13.33 -4.16
CA ARG A 341 20.78 -11.99 -4.28
C ARG A 341 20.44 -11.67 -5.74
N ARG A 342 21.36 -11.89 -6.70
CA ARG A 342 21.06 -11.68 -8.13
C ARG A 342 19.90 -12.55 -8.61
N ALA A 343 19.81 -13.79 -8.14
CA ALA A 343 18.67 -14.66 -8.43
C ALA A 343 17.35 -14.10 -7.84
N ARG A 344 17.38 -13.53 -6.62
CA ARG A 344 16.23 -12.83 -6.03
C ARG A 344 15.81 -11.61 -6.85
N VAL A 345 16.77 -10.80 -7.32
CA VAL A 345 16.50 -9.64 -8.18
C VAL A 345 15.80 -10.08 -9.46
N HIS A 346 16.31 -11.11 -10.15
CA HIS A 346 15.67 -11.63 -11.36
C HIS A 346 14.27 -12.21 -11.08
N SER A 347 14.11 -13.00 -10.02
CA SER A 347 12.81 -13.56 -9.64
C SER A 347 11.78 -12.47 -9.33
N PHE A 348 12.22 -11.39 -8.68
CA PHE A 348 11.33 -10.27 -8.39
C PHE A 348 10.95 -9.50 -9.65
N ASP A 349 11.88 -9.27 -10.58
CA ASP A 349 11.62 -8.58 -11.84
C ASP A 349 10.61 -9.35 -12.72
N GLU A 350 10.69 -10.68 -12.74
CA GLU A 350 9.71 -11.54 -13.41
C GLU A 350 8.30 -11.37 -12.82
N ARG A 351 8.17 -11.36 -11.48
CA ARG A 351 6.88 -11.14 -10.81
C ARG A 351 6.34 -9.75 -11.03
N LEU A 352 7.21 -8.74 -10.99
CA LEU A 352 6.84 -7.36 -11.25
C LEU A 352 6.32 -7.22 -12.68
N SER A 353 7.00 -7.82 -13.66
CA SER A 353 6.55 -7.85 -15.06
C SER A 353 5.21 -8.57 -15.23
N ALA A 354 5.03 -9.72 -14.57
CA ALA A 354 3.77 -10.45 -14.59
C ALA A 354 2.63 -9.65 -13.96
N GLU A 355 2.89 -8.96 -12.83
CA GLU A 355 1.87 -8.17 -12.15
C GLU A 355 1.52 -6.88 -12.91
N ARG A 356 2.49 -6.23 -13.55
CA ARG A 356 2.22 -5.11 -14.48
C ARG A 356 1.28 -5.54 -15.60
N LEU A 357 1.54 -6.70 -16.23
CA LEU A 357 0.66 -7.23 -17.26
C LEU A 357 -0.74 -7.55 -16.71
N ARG A 358 -0.84 -8.15 -15.52
CA ARG A 358 -2.13 -8.43 -14.88
C ARG A 358 -2.89 -7.14 -14.57
N ASP A 359 -2.25 -6.13 -14.01
CA ASP A 359 -2.90 -4.85 -13.71
C ASP A 359 -3.34 -4.14 -14.99
N GLU A 360 -2.51 -4.14 -16.04
CA GLU A 360 -2.89 -3.60 -17.33
C GLU A 360 -4.10 -4.33 -17.92
N LEU A 361 -4.14 -5.66 -17.85
CA LEU A 361 -5.30 -6.44 -18.29
C LEU A 361 -6.55 -6.13 -17.45
N ARG A 362 -6.42 -5.99 -16.12
CA ARG A 362 -7.52 -5.59 -15.23
C ARG A 362 -8.07 -4.22 -15.63
N ARG A 363 -7.18 -3.23 -15.85
CA ARG A 363 -7.58 -1.87 -16.28
C ARG A 363 -8.23 -1.87 -17.64
N ARG A 364 -7.69 -2.60 -18.62
CA ARG A 364 -8.30 -2.74 -19.95
C ARG A 364 -9.67 -3.41 -19.88
N ALA A 365 -9.82 -4.43 -19.04
CA ALA A 365 -11.10 -5.09 -18.80
C ALA A 365 -12.11 -4.13 -18.15
N ALA A 366 -11.71 -3.37 -17.12
CA ALA A 366 -12.55 -2.37 -16.48
C ALA A 366 -12.98 -1.28 -17.49
N ALA A 367 -12.04 -0.69 -18.23
CA ALA A 367 -12.34 0.31 -19.26
C ALA A 367 -13.26 -0.23 -20.38
N TYR A 368 -13.14 -1.52 -20.70
CA TYR A 368 -14.01 -2.18 -21.68
C TYR A 368 -15.47 -2.32 -21.20
N LEU A 369 -15.69 -2.42 -19.88
CA LEU A 369 -16.99 -2.61 -19.24
C LEU A 369 -17.59 -1.34 -18.62
N THR A 370 -16.85 -0.23 -18.62
CA THR A 370 -17.26 1.05 -18.04
C THR A 370 -17.63 2.06 -19.12
N ASP A 371 -18.58 2.96 -18.82
CA ASP A 371 -18.92 4.11 -19.65
C ASP A 371 -17.95 5.27 -19.35
N PRO A 372 -17.24 5.82 -20.37
CA PRO A 372 -16.19 6.81 -20.13
C PRO A 372 -16.71 8.17 -19.66
N LEU A 373 -18.00 8.49 -19.86
CA LEU A 373 -18.57 9.75 -19.38
C LEU A 373 -18.92 9.67 -17.90
N THR A 374 -19.68 8.63 -17.53
CA THR A 374 -20.31 8.52 -16.21
C THR A 374 -19.51 7.69 -15.21
N GLY A 375 -18.57 6.88 -15.71
CA GLY A 375 -17.82 5.92 -14.91
C GLY A 375 -18.65 4.74 -14.40
N LEU A 376 -19.95 4.65 -14.70
CA LEU A 376 -20.78 3.47 -14.40
C LEU A 376 -20.45 2.31 -15.34
N GLY A 377 -21.09 1.15 -15.15
CA GLY A 377 -21.08 0.12 -16.18
C GLY A 377 -21.54 0.67 -17.53
N ASN A 378 -21.04 0.13 -18.62
CA ASN A 378 -21.62 0.36 -19.95
C ASN A 378 -22.61 -0.77 -20.29
N ARG A 379 -23.30 -0.63 -21.41
CA ARG A 379 -24.19 -1.67 -21.93
C ARG A 379 -23.58 -3.07 -21.95
N ARG A 380 -22.28 -3.22 -22.25
CA ARG A 380 -21.60 -4.53 -22.29
C ARG A 380 -21.55 -5.20 -20.91
N LEU A 381 -21.40 -4.42 -19.83
CA LEU A 381 -21.46 -4.94 -18.46
C LEU A 381 -22.78 -5.71 -18.25
N ILE A 382 -23.91 -5.10 -18.63
CA ILE A 382 -25.23 -5.74 -18.51
C ILE A 382 -25.35 -6.95 -19.43
N GLU A 383 -24.81 -6.86 -20.66
CA GLU A 383 -24.85 -7.95 -21.62
C GLU A 383 -24.13 -9.22 -21.14
N ILE A 384 -23.07 -9.05 -20.33
CA ILE A 384 -22.27 -10.13 -19.74
C ILE A 384 -22.84 -10.58 -18.39
N ARG A 385 -23.14 -9.64 -17.48
CA ARG A 385 -23.43 -9.94 -16.07
C ARG A 385 -24.86 -10.43 -15.83
N LEU A 386 -25.84 -9.90 -16.56
CA LEU A 386 -27.24 -10.27 -16.36
C LEU A 386 -27.53 -11.75 -16.67
N PRO A 387 -26.98 -12.37 -17.73
CA PRO A 387 -27.07 -13.81 -17.94
C PRO A 387 -26.51 -14.65 -16.79
N GLU A 388 -25.36 -14.27 -16.21
CA GLU A 388 -24.75 -14.98 -15.08
C GLU A 388 -25.66 -14.96 -13.85
N LEU A 389 -26.18 -13.77 -13.52
CA LEU A 389 -27.09 -13.57 -12.39
C LEU A 389 -28.43 -14.30 -12.57
N LEU A 390 -28.92 -14.44 -13.80
CA LEU A 390 -30.13 -15.22 -14.10
C LEU A 390 -29.92 -16.72 -13.83
N VAL A 391 -28.75 -17.25 -14.18
CA VAL A 391 -28.38 -18.64 -13.88
C VAL A 391 -28.25 -18.85 -12.36
N GLU A 392 -27.59 -17.92 -11.67
CA GLU A 392 -27.45 -17.96 -10.21
C GLU A 392 -28.80 -17.86 -9.49
N SER A 393 -29.67 -16.95 -9.92
CA SER A 393 -31.04 -16.80 -9.42
C SER A 393 -31.84 -18.10 -9.59
N ALA A 394 -31.74 -18.74 -10.76
CA ALA A 394 -32.41 -20.02 -11.02
C ALA A 394 -31.87 -21.17 -10.15
N ALA A 395 -30.57 -21.18 -9.86
CA ALA A 395 -29.93 -22.22 -9.05
C ALA A 395 -30.19 -22.06 -7.54
N THR A 396 -30.18 -20.82 -7.04
CA THR A 396 -30.36 -20.49 -5.62
C THR A 396 -31.82 -20.33 -5.22
N GLY A 397 -32.70 -20.03 -6.17
CA GLY A 397 -34.08 -19.64 -5.91
C GLY A 397 -34.24 -18.20 -5.42
N HIS A 398 -33.15 -17.43 -5.31
CA HIS A 398 -33.23 -16.02 -4.94
C HIS A 398 -33.75 -15.18 -6.12
N PRO A 399 -34.71 -14.27 -5.91
CA PRO A 399 -35.27 -13.45 -6.99
C PRO A 399 -34.24 -12.44 -7.51
N LEU A 400 -34.35 -12.10 -8.79
CA LEU A 400 -33.57 -11.05 -9.45
C LEU A 400 -34.53 -10.04 -10.06
N ALA A 401 -34.21 -8.76 -10.00
CA ALA A 401 -34.98 -7.71 -10.67
C ALA A 401 -34.08 -6.82 -11.53
N VAL A 402 -34.67 -6.25 -12.58
CA VAL A 402 -34.01 -5.29 -13.48
C VAL A 402 -34.91 -4.08 -13.65
N ALA A 403 -34.33 -2.89 -13.57
CA ALA A 403 -35.00 -1.63 -13.86
C ALA A 403 -34.33 -0.91 -15.04
N PHE A 404 -35.14 -0.49 -16.00
CA PHE A 404 -34.77 0.47 -17.04
C PHE A 404 -35.15 1.86 -16.56
N VAL A 405 -34.20 2.79 -16.55
CA VAL A 405 -34.35 4.13 -16.02
C VAL A 405 -34.01 5.14 -17.11
N ASP A 406 -34.82 6.18 -17.23
CA ASP A 406 -34.66 7.26 -18.21
C ASP A 406 -34.75 8.61 -17.52
N VAL A 407 -33.90 9.56 -17.92
CA VAL A 407 -33.92 10.92 -17.40
C VAL A 407 -34.98 11.73 -18.14
N ASP A 408 -35.99 12.18 -17.39
CA ASP A 408 -37.12 12.90 -17.97
C ASP A 408 -36.67 14.25 -18.54
N ASP A 409 -37.03 14.50 -19.80
CA ASP A 409 -36.84 15.78 -20.48
C ASP A 409 -35.36 16.22 -20.57
N PHE A 410 -34.42 15.26 -20.58
CA PHE A 410 -32.98 15.54 -20.67
C PHE A 410 -32.60 16.38 -21.90
N LYS A 411 -33.28 16.18 -23.03
CA LYS A 411 -33.09 17.01 -24.22
C LYS A 411 -33.29 18.52 -23.96
N SER A 412 -34.25 18.89 -23.10
CA SER A 412 -34.47 20.31 -22.73
C SER A 412 -33.27 20.89 -21.96
N VAL A 413 -32.53 20.07 -21.19
CA VAL A 413 -31.28 20.52 -20.54
C VAL A 413 -30.22 20.85 -21.59
N ASN A 414 -30.05 19.97 -22.58
CA ASN A 414 -29.10 20.18 -23.67
C ASN A 414 -29.46 21.38 -24.54
N ASP A 415 -30.74 21.52 -24.89
CA ASP A 415 -31.24 22.56 -25.78
C ASP A 415 -31.20 23.96 -25.12
N GLU A 416 -31.42 24.05 -23.80
CA GLU A 416 -31.48 25.33 -23.07
C GLU A 416 -30.13 25.79 -22.50
N LEU A 417 -29.24 24.87 -22.12
CA LEU A 417 -27.99 25.20 -21.42
C LEU A 417 -26.76 24.88 -22.27
N SER A 418 -26.55 23.59 -22.59
CA SER A 418 -25.59 23.06 -23.58
C SER A 418 -25.42 21.56 -23.37
N HIS A 419 -24.81 20.88 -24.35
CA HIS A 419 -24.36 19.49 -24.20
C HIS A 419 -23.32 19.29 -23.08
N LEU A 420 -22.46 20.27 -22.81
CA LEU A 420 -21.47 20.17 -21.73
C LEU A 420 -22.15 20.10 -20.35
N VAL A 421 -23.21 20.89 -20.16
CA VAL A 421 -24.02 20.86 -18.94
C VAL A 421 -24.81 19.55 -18.84
N GLY A 422 -25.33 19.03 -19.95
CA GLY A 422 -25.95 17.70 -19.98
C GLY A 422 -24.97 16.59 -19.58
N ASP A 423 -23.74 16.66 -20.07
CA ASP A 423 -22.68 15.72 -19.71
C ASP A 423 -22.33 15.80 -18.22
N ASP A 424 -22.23 17.01 -17.64
CA ASP A 424 -22.03 17.22 -16.20
C ASP A 424 -23.19 16.67 -15.37
N LEU A 425 -24.43 16.87 -15.83
CA LEU A 425 -25.61 16.30 -15.18
C LEU A 425 -25.56 14.76 -15.16
N LEU A 426 -25.15 14.12 -16.26
CA LEU A 426 -25.02 12.67 -16.31
C LEU A 426 -23.91 12.15 -15.37
N ARG A 427 -22.81 12.90 -15.20
CA ARG A 427 -21.76 12.59 -14.22
C ARG A 427 -22.28 12.66 -12.79
N GLU A 428 -22.96 13.74 -12.42
CA GLU A 428 -23.53 13.89 -11.09
C GLU A 428 -24.62 12.84 -10.81
N LEU A 429 -25.45 12.53 -11.81
CA LEU A 429 -26.51 11.53 -11.69
C LEU A 429 -25.92 10.14 -11.43
N ALA A 430 -24.86 9.79 -12.15
CA ALA A 430 -24.15 8.54 -11.98
C ALA A 430 -23.53 8.39 -10.58
N GLN A 431 -22.91 9.45 -10.05
CA GLN A 431 -22.41 9.46 -8.68
C GLN A 431 -23.54 9.22 -7.68
N GLU A 432 -24.70 9.83 -7.89
CA GLU A 432 -25.85 9.67 -7.01
C GLU A 432 -26.45 8.26 -7.06
N MET A 433 -26.56 7.68 -8.27
CA MET A 433 -26.99 6.28 -8.44
C MET A 433 -26.04 5.33 -7.72
N ARG A 434 -24.72 5.49 -7.90
CA ARG A 434 -23.71 4.67 -7.21
C ARG A 434 -23.79 4.80 -5.69
N ALA A 435 -24.02 6.01 -5.18
CA ALA A 435 -24.12 6.26 -3.74
C ALA A 435 -25.45 5.79 -3.10
N ALA A 436 -26.46 5.49 -3.91
CA ALA A 436 -27.76 5.01 -3.44
C ALA A 436 -27.88 3.47 -3.48
N LEU A 437 -27.06 2.81 -4.28
CA LEU A 437 -27.12 1.37 -4.52
C LEU A 437 -26.10 0.61 -3.65
N SER A 438 -26.39 -0.67 -3.40
CA SER A 438 -25.49 -1.59 -2.69
C SER A 438 -24.32 -2.02 -3.57
N PRO A 439 -23.17 -2.44 -3.01
CA PRO A 439 -22.07 -3.04 -3.80
C PRO A 439 -22.48 -4.25 -4.64
N ASP A 440 -23.52 -4.98 -4.24
CA ASP A 440 -24.06 -6.13 -4.99
C ASP A 440 -24.95 -5.71 -6.18
N ASP A 441 -25.37 -4.45 -6.23
CA ASP A 441 -26.20 -3.92 -7.30
C ASP A 441 -25.32 -3.50 -8.49
N ALA A 442 -25.78 -3.78 -9.70
CA ALA A 442 -25.11 -3.29 -10.91
C ALA A 442 -25.91 -2.13 -11.49
N VAL A 443 -25.23 -1.02 -11.80
CA VAL A 443 -25.81 0.08 -12.58
C VAL A 443 -24.94 0.36 -13.79
N ALA A 444 -25.58 0.52 -14.94
CA ALA A 444 -24.91 0.80 -16.19
C ALA A 444 -25.65 1.85 -17.01
N ARG A 445 -24.90 2.70 -17.72
CA ARG A 445 -25.42 3.54 -18.79
C ARG A 445 -25.64 2.67 -20.04
N PHE A 446 -26.90 2.53 -20.43
CA PHE A 446 -27.33 1.67 -21.52
C PHE A 446 -27.43 2.43 -22.85
N GLY A 447 -27.80 3.71 -22.78
CA GLY A 447 -27.97 4.63 -23.91
C GLY A 447 -27.52 6.06 -23.57
N GLY A 448 -28.01 7.06 -24.32
CA GLY A 448 -27.64 8.47 -24.10
C GLY A 448 -28.01 8.97 -22.70
N GLU A 449 -29.29 8.88 -22.34
CA GLU A 449 -29.87 9.28 -21.05
C GLU A 449 -30.53 8.10 -20.32
N GLU A 450 -30.23 6.88 -20.75
CA GLU A 450 -30.84 5.64 -20.29
C GLU A 450 -29.86 4.83 -19.44
N PHE A 451 -30.35 4.33 -18.31
CA PHE A 451 -29.61 3.49 -17.37
C PHE A 451 -30.35 2.18 -17.11
N VAL A 452 -29.58 1.13 -16.82
CA VAL A 452 -30.10 -0.16 -16.37
C VAL A 452 -29.55 -0.46 -15.00
N ILE A 453 -30.43 -0.80 -14.06
CA ILE A 453 -30.09 -1.25 -12.71
C ILE A 453 -30.45 -2.72 -12.60
N VAL A 454 -29.53 -3.55 -12.12
CA VAL A 454 -29.73 -4.96 -11.81
C VAL A 454 -29.65 -5.13 -10.30
N LEU A 455 -30.65 -5.77 -9.72
CA LEU A 455 -30.85 -5.91 -8.28
C LEU A 455 -30.91 -7.40 -7.92
N PRO A 456 -29.76 -8.02 -7.61
CA PRO A 456 -29.72 -9.42 -7.16
C PRO A 456 -30.43 -9.61 -5.84
N SER A 457 -30.95 -10.83 -5.64
CA SER A 457 -31.60 -11.27 -4.40
C SER A 457 -32.76 -10.39 -3.93
N ARG A 458 -33.43 -9.69 -4.86
CA ARG A 458 -34.58 -8.80 -4.58
C ARG A 458 -35.76 -9.15 -5.47
N GLY A 459 -36.91 -9.35 -4.83
CA GLY A 459 -38.20 -9.48 -5.50
C GLY A 459 -38.73 -8.13 -5.98
N ALA A 460 -39.84 -8.13 -6.73
CA ALA A 460 -40.42 -6.94 -7.33
C ALA A 460 -40.69 -5.79 -6.34
N GLU A 461 -41.22 -6.09 -5.14
CA GLU A 461 -41.54 -5.09 -4.11
C GLU A 461 -40.28 -4.43 -3.53
N GLN A 462 -39.31 -5.24 -3.09
CA GLN A 462 -38.03 -4.74 -2.57
C GLN A 462 -37.26 -3.95 -3.63
N ALA A 463 -37.30 -4.42 -4.88
CA ALA A 463 -36.66 -3.74 -5.99
C ALA A 463 -37.36 -2.41 -6.32
N PHE A 464 -38.70 -2.37 -6.24
CA PHE A 464 -39.47 -1.13 -6.38
C PHE A 464 -39.09 -0.12 -5.32
N ASP A 465 -38.99 -0.52 -4.04
CA ASP A 465 -38.63 0.39 -2.95
C ASP A 465 -37.26 1.04 -3.16
N VAL A 466 -36.26 0.26 -3.59
CA VAL A 466 -34.92 0.76 -3.91
C VAL A 466 -34.96 1.79 -5.05
N VAL A 467 -35.67 1.47 -6.13
CA VAL A 467 -35.72 2.33 -7.33
C VAL A 467 -36.57 3.59 -7.09
N ASP A 468 -37.67 3.50 -6.35
CA ASP A 468 -38.48 4.68 -6.00
C ASP A 468 -37.77 5.57 -4.97
N ALA A 469 -37.02 5.00 -4.03
CA ALA A 469 -36.16 5.79 -3.15
C ALA A 469 -35.08 6.56 -3.94
N LEU A 470 -34.44 5.91 -4.91
CA LEU A 470 -33.50 6.57 -5.83
C LEU A 470 -34.19 7.69 -6.64
N ARG A 471 -35.40 7.44 -7.17
CA ARG A 471 -36.19 8.46 -7.89
C ARG A 471 -36.44 9.70 -7.04
N ARG A 472 -36.93 9.53 -5.80
CA ARG A 472 -37.19 10.64 -4.87
C ARG A 472 -35.92 11.40 -4.54
N ARG A 473 -34.82 10.69 -4.27
CA ARG A 473 -33.51 11.28 -3.98
C ARG A 473 -33.00 12.16 -5.14
N ILE A 474 -33.16 11.70 -6.39
CA ILE A 474 -32.81 12.47 -7.59
C ILE A 474 -33.70 13.71 -7.75
N GLU A 475 -35.01 13.58 -7.50
CA GLU A 475 -35.96 14.69 -7.59
C GLU A 475 -35.69 15.79 -6.56
N GLU A 476 -35.31 15.41 -5.33
CA GLU A 476 -35.06 16.33 -4.22
C GLU A 476 -33.66 16.95 -4.26
N ARG A 477 -32.71 16.36 -5.00
CA ARG A 477 -31.33 16.82 -5.11
C ARG A 477 -31.23 18.19 -5.78
N VAL A 478 -30.30 19.00 -5.28
CA VAL A 478 -29.82 20.22 -5.95
C VAL A 478 -28.57 19.84 -6.75
N TRP A 479 -28.58 20.15 -8.04
CA TRP A 479 -27.52 19.77 -8.99
C TRP A 479 -26.56 20.95 -9.17
N ASN A 480 -25.26 20.71 -9.03
CA ASN A 480 -24.29 21.80 -9.07
C ASN A 480 -24.16 22.41 -10.47
N CYS A 481 -24.32 21.58 -11.50
CA CYS A 481 -24.29 22.00 -12.91
C CYS A 481 -25.56 22.72 -13.40
N LEU A 482 -26.63 22.82 -12.60
CA LEU A 482 -27.91 23.41 -13.01
C LEU A 482 -28.28 24.66 -12.20
N PRO A 483 -29.17 25.52 -12.72
CA PRO A 483 -29.82 26.56 -11.93
C PRO A 483 -30.52 25.96 -10.69
N HIS A 484 -30.50 26.69 -9.57
CA HIS A 484 -30.94 26.18 -8.26
C HIS A 484 -32.43 25.77 -8.22
N ASP A 485 -33.25 26.30 -9.12
CA ASP A 485 -34.68 26.01 -9.24
C ASP A 485 -34.99 24.86 -10.20
N ARG A 486 -34.01 24.39 -10.98
CA ARG A 486 -34.20 23.31 -11.95
C ARG A 486 -34.12 21.94 -11.27
N ARG A 487 -35.24 21.21 -11.32
CA ARG A 487 -35.33 19.82 -10.83
C ARG A 487 -35.17 18.83 -11.97
N ILE A 488 -34.53 17.71 -11.67
CA ILE A 488 -34.38 16.56 -12.57
C ILE A 488 -35.23 15.42 -12.04
N ARG A 489 -35.92 14.73 -12.95
CA ARG A 489 -36.77 13.58 -12.61
C ARG A 489 -36.31 12.39 -13.43
N ILE A 490 -36.54 11.20 -12.90
CA ILE A 490 -36.33 9.96 -13.63
C ILE A 490 -37.63 9.16 -13.66
N THR A 491 -37.84 8.49 -14.78
CA THR A 491 -38.90 7.49 -14.91
C THR A 491 -38.26 6.12 -15.01
N ALA A 492 -38.82 5.13 -14.31
CA ALA A 492 -38.29 3.77 -14.33
C ALA A 492 -39.35 2.72 -14.65
N GLY A 493 -38.95 1.69 -15.38
CA GLY A 493 -39.70 0.47 -15.60
C GLY A 493 -38.98 -0.72 -15.00
N LEU A 494 -39.64 -1.48 -14.15
CA LEU A 494 -39.06 -2.57 -13.39
C LEU A 494 -39.67 -3.91 -13.80
N ALA A 495 -38.85 -4.95 -13.92
CA ALA A 495 -39.30 -6.31 -14.14
C ALA A 495 -38.55 -7.28 -13.22
N GLN A 496 -39.29 -8.21 -12.61
CA GLN A 496 -38.71 -9.33 -11.88
C GLN A 496 -38.43 -10.49 -12.84
N SER A 497 -37.31 -11.18 -12.66
CA SER A 497 -36.98 -12.41 -13.37
C SER A 497 -37.98 -13.53 -13.06
N TRP A 498 -38.18 -14.43 -14.02
CA TRP A 498 -38.93 -15.66 -13.86
C TRP A 498 -38.11 -16.86 -14.34
N HIS A 499 -38.58 -18.07 -14.02
CA HIS A 499 -37.89 -19.28 -14.43
C HIS A 499 -37.76 -19.37 -15.96
N GLY A 500 -36.53 -19.59 -16.45
CA GLY A 500 -36.23 -19.64 -17.89
C GLY A 500 -36.23 -18.28 -18.60
N ALA A 501 -36.37 -17.17 -17.89
CA ALA A 501 -36.26 -15.83 -18.49
C ALA A 501 -34.88 -15.62 -19.10
N THR A 502 -34.84 -15.20 -20.36
CA THR A 502 -33.60 -14.72 -20.98
C THR A 502 -33.36 -13.25 -20.66
N ARG A 503 -32.10 -12.83 -20.72
CA ARG A 503 -31.69 -11.41 -20.62
C ARG A 503 -32.58 -10.50 -21.49
N THR A 504 -32.76 -10.87 -22.76
CA THR A 504 -33.53 -10.08 -23.73
C THR A 504 -35.00 -9.93 -23.32
N GLN A 505 -35.63 -11.01 -22.85
CA GLN A 505 -37.01 -10.96 -22.40
C GLN A 505 -37.18 -10.11 -21.14
N LEU A 506 -36.25 -10.21 -20.19
CA LEU A 506 -36.32 -9.46 -18.95
C LEU A 506 -36.10 -7.95 -19.18
N LEU A 507 -35.12 -7.59 -20.02
CA LEU A 507 -34.90 -6.19 -20.42
C LEU A 507 -36.10 -5.63 -21.19
N ALA A 508 -36.69 -6.40 -22.11
CA ALA A 508 -37.90 -5.99 -22.82
C ALA A 508 -39.10 -5.80 -21.87
N ALA A 509 -39.22 -6.63 -20.83
CA ALA A 509 -40.26 -6.48 -19.83
C ALA A 509 -40.12 -5.19 -19.01
N ALA A 510 -38.88 -4.83 -18.64
CA ALA A 510 -38.58 -3.58 -17.95
C ALA A 510 -38.79 -2.35 -18.86
N ASP A 511 -38.37 -2.41 -20.12
CA ASP A 511 -38.59 -1.35 -21.11
C ASP A 511 -40.07 -1.10 -21.39
N GLU A 512 -40.89 -2.15 -21.52
CA GLU A 512 -42.34 -1.99 -21.65
C GLU A 512 -42.97 -1.34 -20.41
N ALA A 513 -42.45 -1.63 -19.21
CA ALA A 513 -42.89 -0.96 -17.99
C ALA A 513 -42.50 0.52 -18.01
N LEU A 514 -41.29 0.85 -18.48
CA LEU A 514 -40.81 2.22 -18.62
C LEU A 514 -41.69 3.01 -19.60
N LEU A 515 -42.04 2.41 -20.74
CA LEU A 515 -42.93 3.03 -21.71
C LEU A 515 -44.32 3.31 -21.11
N ARG A 516 -44.86 2.38 -20.30
CA ARG A 516 -46.11 2.63 -19.55
C ARG A 516 -45.96 3.78 -18.55
N ALA A 517 -44.86 3.81 -17.80
CA ALA A 517 -44.57 4.87 -16.85
C ALA A 517 -44.51 6.25 -17.52
N LYS A 518 -43.84 6.36 -18.68
CA LYS A 518 -43.78 7.59 -19.47
C LYS A 518 -45.18 8.02 -19.95
N ARG A 519 -46.01 7.08 -20.42
CA ARG A 519 -47.41 7.35 -20.86
C ARG A 519 -48.33 7.78 -19.71
N GLN A 520 -48.04 7.38 -18.48
CA GLN A 520 -48.81 7.76 -17.29
C GLN A 520 -48.32 9.06 -16.63
N GLY A 521 -47.48 9.85 -17.32
CA GLY A 521 -47.09 11.18 -16.88
C GLY A 521 -45.69 11.28 -16.25
N LYS A 522 -44.80 10.31 -16.52
CA LYS A 522 -43.39 10.31 -16.09
C LYS A 522 -43.21 10.38 -14.55
N ASN A 523 -41.98 10.61 -14.08
CA ASN A 523 -41.57 10.69 -12.67
C ASN A 523 -42.19 9.61 -11.78
N ARG A 524 -42.10 8.34 -12.22
CA ARG A 524 -42.67 7.20 -11.50
C ARG A 524 -41.92 5.92 -11.83
N VAL A 525 -42.15 4.91 -10.99
CA VAL A 525 -41.69 3.54 -11.21
C VAL A 525 -42.91 2.68 -11.54
N GLU A 526 -42.89 1.99 -12.67
CA GLU A 526 -43.90 0.99 -13.02
C GLU A 526 -43.30 -0.41 -12.96
N VAL A 527 -44.04 -1.37 -12.44
CA VAL A 527 -43.61 -2.77 -12.36
C VAL A 527 -44.34 -3.61 -13.39
N ARG A 528 -43.61 -4.48 -14.10
CA ARG A 528 -44.19 -5.56 -14.89
C ARG A 528 -43.95 -6.89 -14.17
N ALA A 529 -45.03 -7.53 -13.76
CA ALA A 529 -44.99 -8.94 -13.36
C ALA A 529 -44.80 -9.84 -14.59
N SER A 530 -44.17 -11.00 -14.39
CA SER A 530 -43.86 -12.03 -15.40
C SER A 530 -44.96 -12.20 -16.48
N PRO A 531 -44.63 -12.38 -17.78
CA PRO A 531 -45.61 -12.55 -18.86
C PRO A 531 -46.38 -13.89 -18.86
N LEU A 532 -46.44 -14.65 -17.76
CA LEU A 532 -47.26 -15.86 -17.64
C LEU A 532 -48.34 -15.59 -16.58
N ALA A 533 -49.61 -15.36 -16.95
CA ALA A 533 -50.54 -16.41 -17.38
C ALA A 533 -51.71 -15.93 -18.28
N GLY A 534 -51.48 -15.02 -19.25
CA GLY A 534 -52.58 -14.38 -20.02
C GLY A 534 -52.60 -14.54 -21.53
N ASP A 535 -51.44 -14.65 -22.20
CA ASP A 535 -51.35 -14.55 -23.68
C ASP A 535 -50.61 -15.74 -24.32
N LEU A 536 -51.10 -16.96 -24.07
CA LEU A 536 -50.81 -18.16 -24.89
C LEU A 536 -52.11 -18.86 -25.25
#